data_AF-A0A3A5HCK0-F1
#
_entry.id   AF-A0A3A5HCK0-F1
#
_cell.length_a   1.000
_cell.length_b   1.000
_cell.length_c   1.000
_cell.angle_alpha   90.00
_cell.angle_beta   90.00
_cell.angle_gamma   90.00
#
_symmetry.space_group_name_H-M   'P 1'
#
loop_
_entity.id
_entity.type
_entity.pdbx_description
1 polymer ?
#
loop_
_entity_poly.entity_id
_entity_poly.type
_entity_poly.pdbx_seq_one_letter_code
_entity_poly.pdbx_strand_id
1 'polypeptide(L)'
;MIKIKVLRFDSGDDQDPYIETYEIDKKEKMKVLDALNQINEKYEANIAFRSSCRAGQCGSCAIKMNKNVVLACKAEIEDDALLEPLDFPVIKDLIIDRSEVEEKVHKMSLFLDRGCDGTSCPELISPADSADSKKLRGCIECFSCLSACPIIKESEEYAGPYFMRYLSKFALDPRDYDNRENIALMEGLYDCTTCGKCAEVCPKEVSIPGDAIEKLRALAYQKKIGPLDAHQAVKKLVDETGRSIDPPVEGFIEAVNKFKEDDESESKVAFFTGCMVDYRIPEVGFALLNVLKENNIDIIVPEEQVCCGSPLIRTGQLDVVEKLVKHNQEVFLDYDTIITVCAGCGATLKKDYPRYGVNFNVVDISEFLIENLDTEKMHPVAMRVTYHDPCHLSRSQGITREPREILKKIKGLEFVEMEEPNQCCGAGGGVKSGRPELAYKLGKKKAEMIKKLNVDAVISICPFCQYHIQDTLQKEGLGHIKVMNILELLDMAYNGPQDD
;
A
#
# COMPACT_ATOMS: atom_id res chain seq x y z
N MET A 1 27.02 3.35 25.92
CA MET A 1 27.14 2.06 25.20
C MET A 1 25.83 1.73 24.55
N ILE A 2 25.85 1.07 23.39
CA ILE A 2 24.69 0.43 22.75
C ILE A 2 25.06 -0.98 22.31
N LYS A 3 24.06 -1.84 22.21
CA LYS A 3 24.16 -3.22 21.73
C LYS A 3 23.71 -3.30 20.28
N ILE A 4 24.57 -3.85 19.43
CA ILE A 4 24.26 -4.07 18.00
C ILE A 4 24.36 -5.56 17.71
N LYS A 5 23.32 -6.12 17.10
CA LYS A 5 23.28 -7.49 16.60
C LYS A 5 23.53 -7.46 15.10
N VAL A 6 24.39 -8.34 14.61
CA VAL A 6 24.67 -8.47 13.16
C VAL A 6 24.44 -9.91 12.75
N LEU A 7 23.66 -10.12 11.70
CA LEU A 7 23.53 -11.43 11.07
C LEU A 7 24.82 -11.73 10.29
N ARG A 8 25.59 -12.69 10.80
CA ARG A 8 26.85 -13.18 10.24
C ARG A 8 26.61 -14.40 9.37
N PHE A 9 27.33 -14.48 8.27
CA PHE A 9 27.30 -15.63 7.36
C PHE A 9 28.42 -15.49 6.33
N ASP A 10 29.14 -16.56 6.00
CA ASP A 10 30.04 -16.64 4.86
C ASP A 10 29.64 -17.83 3.98
N SER A 11 29.24 -17.58 2.73
CA SER A 11 28.75 -18.66 1.85
C SER A 11 29.83 -19.68 1.47
N GLY A 12 31.11 -19.36 1.67
CA GLY A 12 32.21 -20.29 1.46
C GLY A 12 32.50 -21.21 2.65
N ASP A 13 32.19 -20.78 3.86
CA ASP A 13 32.66 -21.41 5.11
C ASP A 13 31.51 -21.87 6.04
N ASP A 14 30.38 -21.16 6.06
CA ASP A 14 29.28 -21.39 7.01
C ASP A 14 28.15 -22.23 6.39
N GLN A 15 27.54 -23.09 7.21
CA GLN A 15 26.32 -23.83 6.82
C GLN A 15 25.04 -23.01 7.04
N ASP A 16 24.96 -22.31 8.17
CA ASP A 16 23.78 -21.56 8.58
C ASP A 16 24.20 -20.16 9.10
N PRO A 17 23.38 -19.12 8.86
CA PRO A 17 23.63 -17.80 9.40
C PRO A 17 23.48 -17.78 10.93
N TYR A 18 24.28 -16.96 11.61
CA TYR A 18 24.23 -16.80 13.06
C TYR A 18 24.22 -15.32 13.46
N ILE A 19 23.68 -15.01 14.64
CA ILE A 19 23.66 -13.64 15.16
C ILE A 19 24.84 -13.46 16.11
N GLU A 20 25.64 -12.44 15.86
CA GLU A 20 26.70 -12.00 16.78
C GLU A 20 26.37 -10.62 17.35
N THR A 21 26.69 -10.38 18.62
CA THR A 21 26.31 -9.16 19.35
C THR A 21 27.55 -8.40 19.81
N TYR A 22 27.56 -7.09 19.58
CA TYR A 22 28.66 -6.20 19.91
C TYR A 22 28.21 -5.02 20.76
N GLU A 23 29.08 -4.59 21.68
CA GLU A 23 28.85 -3.40 22.48
C GLU A 23 29.78 -2.25 22.07
N ILE A 24 29.22 -1.13 21.64
CA ILE A 24 29.99 0.02 21.14
C ILE A 24 29.56 1.34 21.81
N ASP A 25 30.44 2.34 21.74
CA ASP A 25 30.15 3.67 22.26
C ASP A 25 29.22 4.42 21.32
N LYS A 26 27.98 4.68 21.76
CA LYS A 26 27.01 5.50 21.02
C LYS A 26 27.49 6.95 20.94
N LYS A 27 27.50 7.50 19.72
CA LYS A 27 27.67 8.94 19.46
C LYS A 27 26.34 9.56 19.02
N GLU A 28 26.23 10.88 19.16
CA GLU A 28 25.05 11.61 18.67
C GLU A 28 24.92 11.44 17.14
N LYS A 29 23.71 11.12 16.66
CA LYS A 29 23.38 10.93 15.23
C LYS A 29 24.27 9.91 14.50
N MET A 30 24.85 8.99 15.25
CA MET A 30 25.71 7.93 14.73
C MET A 30 24.96 7.11 13.68
N LYS A 31 25.55 6.95 12.50
CA LYS A 31 24.92 6.18 11.42
C LYS A 31 25.25 4.71 11.55
N VAL A 32 24.41 3.86 10.95
CA VAL A 32 24.66 2.41 10.93
C VAL A 32 26.03 2.08 10.33
N LEU A 33 26.45 2.81 9.29
CA LEU A 33 27.77 2.65 8.70
C LEU A 33 28.91 3.00 9.68
N ASP A 34 28.74 4.00 10.55
CA ASP A 34 29.72 4.34 11.57
C ASP A 34 29.81 3.23 12.63
N ALA A 35 28.66 2.64 12.99
CA ALA A 35 28.60 1.52 13.94
C ALA A 35 29.34 0.29 13.40
N LEU A 36 29.12 -0.07 12.14
CA LEU A 36 29.82 -1.19 11.49
C LEU A 36 31.33 -0.98 11.44
N ASN A 37 31.79 0.23 11.11
CA ASN A 37 33.23 0.55 11.14
C ASN A 37 33.79 0.44 12.56
N GLN A 38 33.11 1.01 13.57
CA GLN A 38 33.56 0.95 14.96
C GLN A 38 33.61 -0.49 15.49
N ILE A 39 32.67 -1.35 15.11
CA ILE A 39 32.69 -2.77 15.47
C ILE A 39 33.92 -3.44 14.88
N ASN A 40 34.18 -3.26 13.57
CA ASN A 40 35.35 -3.84 12.91
C ASN A 40 36.66 -3.32 13.51
N GLU A 41 36.76 -2.02 13.84
CA GLU A 41 37.95 -1.43 14.45
C GLU A 41 38.17 -1.92 15.89
N LYS A 42 37.11 -2.04 16.69
CA LYS A 42 37.21 -2.40 18.11
C LYS A 42 37.41 -3.90 18.35
N TYR A 43 36.75 -4.73 17.54
CA TYR A 43 36.68 -6.19 17.76
C TYR A 43 37.41 -7.02 16.71
N GLU A 44 37.97 -6.39 15.66
CA GLU A 44 38.53 -7.11 14.50
C GLU A 44 37.51 -8.10 13.90
N ALA A 45 36.22 -7.77 13.98
CA ALA A 45 35.11 -8.67 13.65
C ALA A 45 35.04 -9.09 12.17
N ASN A 46 35.74 -8.37 11.29
CA ASN A 46 35.78 -8.59 9.84
C ASN A 46 34.38 -8.69 9.20
N ILE A 47 33.43 -7.88 9.68
CA ILE A 47 32.08 -7.81 9.12
C ILE A 47 32.15 -7.24 7.71
N ALA A 48 31.64 -7.98 6.74
CA ALA A 48 31.60 -7.57 5.36
C ALA A 48 30.33 -6.74 5.04
N PHE A 49 30.53 -5.56 4.45
CA PHE A 49 29.44 -4.72 3.95
C PHE A 49 29.92 -3.86 2.78
N ARG A 50 29.02 -3.46 1.89
CA ARG A 50 29.34 -2.54 0.79
C ARG A 50 29.19 -1.09 1.23
N SER A 51 30.16 -0.24 0.88
CA SER A 51 30.05 1.21 1.05
C SER A 51 30.84 1.94 -0.03
N SER A 52 30.41 3.15 -0.41
CA SER A 52 31.09 3.95 -1.44
C SER A 52 30.95 5.45 -1.14
N CYS A 53 29.91 6.13 -1.62
CA CYS A 53 29.83 7.59 -1.55
C CYS A 53 29.55 8.19 -0.16
N ARG A 54 29.03 7.39 0.80
CA ARG A 54 28.57 7.83 2.13
C ARG A 54 27.55 9.00 2.16
N ALA A 55 26.97 9.36 1.02
CA ALA A 55 26.08 10.51 0.87
C ALA A 55 24.63 10.15 0.49
N GLY A 56 24.28 8.86 0.43
CA GLY A 56 22.97 8.38 -0.04
C GLY A 56 22.74 8.56 -1.55
N GLN A 57 23.83 8.54 -2.32
CA GLN A 57 23.80 8.75 -3.78
C GLN A 57 24.08 7.48 -4.58
N CYS A 58 24.93 6.57 -4.08
CA CYS A 58 25.31 5.36 -4.83
C CYS A 58 24.44 4.13 -4.54
N GLY A 59 23.61 4.14 -3.48
CA GLY A 59 22.79 2.98 -3.08
C GLY A 59 23.54 1.76 -2.51
N SER A 60 24.87 1.71 -2.65
CA SER A 60 25.72 0.56 -2.30
C SER A 60 25.54 0.00 -0.87
N CYS A 61 25.31 0.85 0.13
CA CYS A 61 25.20 0.45 1.54
C CYS A 61 23.77 0.14 2.00
N ALA A 62 22.90 -0.31 1.09
CA ALA A 62 21.54 -0.70 1.44
C ALA A 62 21.54 -2.05 2.19
N ILE A 63 20.89 -2.08 3.35
CA ILE A 63 20.76 -3.25 4.24
C ILE A 63 19.40 -3.19 4.96
N LYS A 64 19.11 -4.15 5.83
CA LYS A 64 17.98 -4.05 6.78
C LYS A 64 18.48 -3.70 8.19
N MET A 65 17.72 -2.87 8.89
CA MET A 65 17.84 -2.62 10.32
C MET A 65 16.46 -2.89 10.94
N ASN A 66 16.40 -3.83 11.88
CA ASN A 66 15.14 -4.25 12.51
C ASN A 66 14.07 -4.60 11.45
N LYS A 67 14.44 -5.45 10.47
CA LYS A 67 13.63 -5.84 9.28
C LYS A 67 13.31 -4.73 8.27
N ASN A 68 13.53 -3.46 8.61
CA ASN A 68 13.25 -2.34 7.72
C ASN A 68 14.45 -2.05 6.82
N VAL A 69 14.20 -1.87 5.52
CA VAL A 69 15.25 -1.55 4.56
C VAL A 69 15.73 -0.11 4.74
N VAL A 70 17.04 0.08 4.89
CA VAL A 70 17.67 1.37 5.11
C VAL A 70 18.95 1.53 4.28
N LEU A 71 19.39 2.78 4.08
CA LEU A 71 20.76 3.05 3.67
C LEU A 71 21.62 3.23 4.92
N ALA A 72 22.63 2.38 5.12
CA ALA A 72 23.45 2.41 6.33
C ALA A 72 24.18 3.75 6.55
N CYS A 73 24.49 4.50 5.48
CA CYS A 73 25.09 5.84 5.59
C CYS A 73 24.09 6.96 5.93
N LYS A 74 22.79 6.69 6.00
CA LYS A 74 21.73 7.67 6.29
C LYS A 74 20.96 7.36 7.57
N ALA A 75 20.64 6.09 7.78
CA ALA A 75 19.92 5.66 8.99
C ALA A 75 20.78 5.84 10.24
N GLU A 76 20.15 6.32 11.29
CA GLU A 76 20.75 6.40 12.62
C GLU A 76 20.66 5.04 13.28
N ILE A 77 21.73 4.65 13.98
CA ILE A 77 21.77 3.36 14.67
C ILE A 77 20.99 3.46 15.99
N GLU A 78 20.16 2.45 16.23
CA GLU A 78 19.36 2.31 17.44
C GLU A 78 20.04 1.34 18.42
N ASP A 79 19.70 1.44 19.71
CA ASP A 79 20.11 0.43 20.67
C ASP A 79 19.34 -0.87 20.41
N ASP A 80 20.01 -2.01 20.63
CA ASP A 80 19.51 -3.36 20.35
C ASP A 80 19.18 -3.63 18.86
N ALA A 81 19.69 -2.80 17.95
CA ALA A 81 19.43 -2.94 16.51
C ALA A 81 19.97 -4.26 15.95
N LEU A 82 19.14 -4.94 15.16
CA LEU A 82 19.52 -6.08 14.33
C LEU A 82 19.81 -5.64 12.91
N LEU A 83 21.05 -5.86 12.44
CA LEU A 83 21.50 -5.56 11.09
C LEU A 83 21.53 -6.85 10.26
N GLU A 84 20.86 -6.81 9.11
CA GLU A 84 20.71 -7.97 8.20
C GLU A 84 20.99 -7.54 6.75
N PRO A 85 21.45 -8.45 5.88
CA PRO A 85 21.51 -8.19 4.44
C PRO A 85 20.11 -7.92 3.86
N LEU A 86 20.05 -7.40 2.64
CA LEU A 86 18.79 -7.39 1.87
C LEU A 86 18.35 -8.82 1.54
N ASP A 87 17.07 -9.01 1.21
CA ASP A 87 16.45 -10.32 0.92
C ASP A 87 16.91 -10.91 -0.44
N PHE A 88 18.17 -11.30 -0.50
CA PHE A 88 18.89 -11.88 -1.63
C PHE A 88 19.83 -12.99 -1.13
N PRO A 89 20.37 -13.84 -2.02
CA PRO A 89 21.49 -14.70 -1.67
C PRO A 89 22.64 -13.89 -1.07
N VAL A 90 23.19 -14.34 0.05
CA VAL A 90 24.24 -13.65 0.80
C VAL A 90 25.59 -14.22 0.38
N ILE A 91 26.53 -13.33 0.05
CA ILE A 91 27.94 -13.70 -0.20
C ILE A 91 28.67 -13.76 1.14
N LYS A 92 28.65 -12.66 1.88
CA LYS A 92 29.25 -12.56 3.22
C LYS A 92 28.59 -11.45 4.03
N ASP A 93 28.12 -11.77 5.23
CA ASP A 93 27.48 -10.89 6.20
C ASP A 93 26.38 -10.02 5.56
N LEU A 94 26.66 -8.73 5.33
CA LEU A 94 25.71 -7.77 4.78
C LEU A 94 25.88 -7.56 3.26
N ILE A 95 26.77 -8.33 2.62
CA ILE A 95 26.99 -8.31 1.16
C ILE A 95 26.12 -9.36 0.49
N ILE A 96 25.22 -8.88 -0.37
CA ILE A 96 24.37 -9.71 -1.22
C ILE A 96 25.01 -10.00 -2.58
N ASP A 97 24.59 -11.09 -3.19
CA ASP A 97 24.76 -11.39 -4.61
C ASP A 97 23.77 -10.58 -5.45
N ARG A 98 24.27 -10.01 -6.55
CA ARG A 98 23.51 -9.16 -7.48
C ARG A 98 23.48 -9.72 -8.90
N SER A 99 24.17 -10.84 -9.15
CA SER A 99 24.38 -11.37 -10.50
C SER A 99 23.07 -11.76 -11.19
N GLU A 100 22.08 -12.28 -10.46
CA GLU A 100 20.75 -12.58 -11.03
C GLU A 100 20.03 -11.31 -11.54
N VAL A 101 20.16 -10.19 -10.82
CA VAL A 101 19.56 -8.91 -11.23
C VAL A 101 20.27 -8.39 -12.48
N GLU A 102 21.59 -8.46 -12.52
CA GLU A 102 22.41 -8.04 -13.67
C GLU A 102 22.08 -8.88 -14.91
N GLU A 103 22.01 -10.21 -14.77
CA GLU A 103 21.62 -11.11 -15.85
C GLU A 103 20.21 -10.80 -16.36
N LYS A 104 19.25 -10.55 -15.46
CA LYS A 104 17.88 -10.19 -15.84
C LYS A 104 17.81 -8.83 -16.55
N VAL A 105 18.61 -7.84 -16.14
CA VAL A 105 18.74 -6.54 -16.84
C VAL A 105 19.19 -6.74 -18.28
N HIS A 106 20.15 -7.66 -18.51
CA HIS A 106 20.61 -8.00 -19.86
C HIS A 106 19.54 -8.75 -20.67
N LYS A 107 18.91 -9.78 -20.09
CA LYS A 107 17.87 -10.58 -20.77
C LYS A 107 16.65 -9.75 -21.18
N MET A 108 16.28 -8.77 -20.38
CA MET A 108 15.17 -7.86 -20.65
C MET A 108 15.56 -6.67 -21.55
N SER A 109 16.80 -6.63 -22.07
CA SER A 109 17.31 -5.55 -22.93
C SER A 109 17.07 -4.15 -22.34
N LEU A 110 17.37 -3.96 -21.04
CA LEU A 110 17.10 -2.71 -20.31
C LEU A 110 18.13 -1.60 -20.60
N PHE A 111 18.32 -1.31 -21.88
CA PHE A 111 19.04 -0.18 -22.44
C PHE A 111 18.19 0.45 -23.53
N LEU A 112 18.41 1.74 -23.81
CA LEU A 112 17.61 2.49 -24.78
C LEU A 112 17.74 1.88 -26.18
N ASP A 113 16.61 1.46 -26.78
CA ASP A 113 16.56 1.01 -28.17
C ASP A 113 16.17 2.18 -29.07
N ARG A 114 17.13 2.65 -29.88
CA ARG A 114 16.95 3.82 -30.76
C ARG A 114 16.55 3.46 -32.19
N GLY A 115 16.50 2.18 -32.55
CA GLY A 115 16.35 1.74 -33.94
C GLY A 115 17.43 2.25 -34.92
N CYS A 116 18.50 2.89 -34.43
CA CYS A 116 19.59 3.47 -35.22
C CYS A 116 20.92 3.46 -34.45
N ASP A 117 22.05 3.66 -35.14
CA ASP A 117 23.32 3.90 -34.45
C ASP A 117 23.27 5.27 -33.75
N GLY A 118 23.55 5.30 -32.45
CA GLY A 118 23.34 6.50 -31.63
C GLY A 118 24.18 7.74 -32.02
N THR A 119 25.11 7.58 -32.97
CA THR A 119 25.93 8.61 -33.59
C THR A 119 25.24 9.34 -34.74
N SER A 120 24.33 8.67 -35.46
CA SER A 120 23.63 9.22 -36.63
C SER A 120 22.32 9.93 -36.30
N CYS A 121 21.76 9.73 -35.10
CA CYS A 121 20.51 10.37 -34.66
C CYS A 121 20.62 10.96 -33.23
N PRO A 122 21.30 12.12 -33.03
CA PRO A 122 21.21 12.84 -31.77
C PRO A 122 19.86 13.57 -31.67
N GLU A 123 18.91 12.97 -30.95
CA GLU A 123 17.58 13.56 -30.75
C GLU A 123 17.56 14.55 -29.57
N LEU A 124 17.07 15.76 -29.83
CA LEU A 124 16.79 16.76 -28.82
C LEU A 124 15.47 16.40 -28.12
N ILE A 125 15.55 16.13 -26.81
CA ILE A 125 14.37 15.94 -25.98
C ILE A 125 14.02 17.25 -25.28
N SER A 126 12.75 17.67 -25.39
CA SER A 126 12.26 18.79 -24.61
C SER A 126 12.06 18.41 -23.12
N PRO A 127 12.10 19.38 -22.20
CA PRO A 127 11.73 19.12 -20.82
C PRO A 127 10.32 18.53 -20.65
N ALA A 128 9.38 18.85 -21.54
CA ALA A 128 8.02 18.30 -21.52
C ALA A 128 8.02 16.81 -21.86
N ASP A 129 8.73 16.40 -22.92
CA ASP A 129 8.76 14.99 -23.36
C ASP A 129 9.51 14.08 -22.38
N SER A 130 10.37 14.65 -21.52
CA SER A 130 11.07 13.90 -20.46
C SER A 130 10.41 13.98 -19.09
N ALA A 131 9.33 14.76 -18.93
CA ALA A 131 8.73 15.04 -17.62
C ALA A 131 8.35 13.75 -16.87
N ASP A 132 7.67 12.83 -17.56
CA ASP A 132 7.16 11.57 -17.02
C ASP A 132 8.26 10.54 -16.74
N SER A 133 9.38 10.54 -17.50
CA SER A 133 10.49 9.61 -17.27
C SER A 133 11.56 10.15 -16.33
N LYS A 134 11.62 11.48 -16.08
CA LYS A 134 12.68 12.14 -15.32
C LYS A 134 12.81 11.61 -13.89
N LYS A 135 11.70 11.45 -13.15
CA LYS A 135 11.73 10.94 -11.77
C LYS A 135 12.22 9.48 -11.72
N LEU A 136 11.79 8.65 -12.67
CA LEU A 136 12.19 7.24 -12.79
C LEU A 136 13.70 7.07 -13.06
N ARG A 137 14.32 8.03 -13.75
CA ARG A 137 15.77 8.08 -14.00
C ARG A 137 16.60 8.36 -12.74
N GLY A 138 15.98 8.88 -11.67
CA GLY A 138 16.67 9.17 -10.41
C GLY A 138 17.02 7.92 -9.58
N CYS A 139 16.66 6.72 -10.03
CA CYS A 139 16.99 5.47 -9.34
C CYS A 139 18.50 5.30 -9.17
N ILE A 140 18.93 4.92 -7.96
CA ILE A 140 20.34 4.68 -7.61
C ILE A 140 20.68 3.20 -7.44
N GLU A 141 19.79 2.31 -7.90
CA GLU A 141 20.03 0.86 -7.96
C GLU A 141 20.44 0.25 -6.61
N CYS A 142 19.87 0.79 -5.53
CA CYS A 142 20.07 0.28 -4.16
C CYS A 142 19.33 -1.04 -3.87
N PHE A 143 18.44 -1.46 -4.77
CA PHE A 143 17.59 -2.66 -4.66
C PHE A 143 16.68 -2.75 -3.43
N SER A 144 16.53 -1.65 -2.67
CA SER A 144 15.63 -1.59 -1.52
C SER A 144 14.20 -1.98 -1.85
N CYS A 145 13.70 -1.56 -3.01
CA CYS A 145 12.35 -1.87 -3.44
C CYS A 145 12.14 -3.36 -3.77
N LEU A 146 13.18 -4.08 -4.21
CA LEU A 146 13.11 -5.53 -4.43
C LEU A 146 13.03 -6.25 -3.09
N SER A 147 13.93 -5.93 -2.16
CA SER A 147 13.93 -6.53 -0.83
C SER A 147 12.65 -6.28 -0.04
N ALA A 148 12.02 -5.12 -0.20
CA ALA A 148 10.81 -4.76 0.54
C ALA A 148 9.50 -5.23 -0.13
N CYS A 149 9.53 -5.71 -1.38
CA CYS A 149 8.31 -6.05 -2.10
C CYS A 149 7.72 -7.38 -1.58
N PRO A 150 6.48 -7.41 -1.07
CA PRO A 150 5.89 -8.65 -0.55
C PRO A 150 5.52 -9.64 -1.66
N ILE A 151 5.51 -9.21 -2.92
CA ILE A 151 4.97 -9.99 -4.05
C ILE A 151 6.02 -10.89 -4.67
N ILE A 152 7.29 -10.48 -4.68
CA ILE A 152 8.38 -11.20 -5.37
C ILE A 152 8.53 -12.63 -4.83
N LYS A 153 8.33 -12.83 -3.52
CA LYS A 153 8.43 -14.16 -2.91
C LYS A 153 7.21 -15.05 -3.17
N GLU A 154 6.10 -14.47 -3.62
CA GLU A 154 4.81 -15.17 -3.75
C GLU A 154 4.37 -15.36 -5.22
N SER A 155 4.99 -14.63 -6.16
CA SER A 155 4.77 -14.73 -7.60
C SER A 155 6.02 -15.22 -8.31
N GLU A 156 5.87 -16.22 -9.16
CA GLU A 156 6.92 -16.74 -10.05
C GLU A 156 7.08 -15.88 -11.32
N GLU A 157 6.04 -15.13 -11.69
CA GLU A 157 6.01 -14.30 -12.90
C GLU A 157 6.51 -12.87 -12.65
N TYR A 158 6.28 -12.33 -11.45
CA TYR A 158 6.51 -10.91 -11.19
C TYR A 158 7.99 -10.58 -11.01
N ALA A 159 8.57 -9.84 -11.95
CA ALA A 159 9.96 -9.41 -11.87
C ALA A 159 10.27 -8.50 -10.67
N GLY A 160 9.29 -7.72 -10.21
CA GLY A 160 9.47 -6.79 -9.09
C GLY A 160 9.54 -5.31 -9.49
N PRO A 161 9.43 -4.41 -8.50
CA PRO A 161 9.29 -2.97 -8.71
C PRO A 161 10.50 -2.32 -9.39
N TYR A 162 11.72 -2.83 -9.16
CA TYR A 162 12.93 -2.29 -9.80
C TYR A 162 12.86 -2.38 -11.32
N PHE A 163 12.48 -3.55 -11.85
CA PHE A 163 12.39 -3.82 -13.28
C PHE A 163 11.21 -3.09 -13.91
N MET A 164 10.05 -3.07 -13.23
CA MET A 164 8.88 -2.31 -13.71
C MET A 164 9.17 -0.82 -13.83
N ARG A 165 9.85 -0.22 -12.85
CA ARG A 165 10.35 1.15 -12.94
C ARG A 165 11.35 1.32 -14.08
N TYR A 166 12.22 0.34 -14.34
CA TYR A 166 13.21 0.40 -15.41
C TYR A 166 12.54 0.36 -16.79
N LEU A 167 11.60 -0.55 -17.01
CA LEU A 167 10.80 -0.65 -18.23
C LEU A 167 10.01 0.63 -18.45
N SER A 168 9.31 1.13 -17.42
CA SER A 168 8.53 2.36 -17.52
C SER A 168 9.38 3.58 -17.90
N LYS A 169 10.60 3.68 -17.36
CA LYS A 169 11.55 4.75 -17.71
C LYS A 169 11.79 4.85 -19.22
N PHE A 170 11.83 3.71 -19.92
CA PHE A 170 12.00 3.66 -21.37
C PHE A 170 10.69 3.71 -22.13
N ALA A 171 9.62 3.06 -21.63
CA ALA A 171 8.29 3.15 -22.23
C ALA A 171 7.79 4.61 -22.33
N LEU A 172 8.26 5.48 -21.43
CA LEU A 172 7.97 6.91 -21.36
C LEU A 172 9.10 7.79 -21.94
N ASP A 173 10.11 7.19 -22.58
CA ASP A 173 11.15 7.91 -23.31
C ASP A 173 10.78 7.91 -24.79
N PRO A 174 10.56 9.09 -25.42
CA PRO A 174 10.16 9.15 -26.83
C PRO A 174 11.21 8.58 -27.80
N ARG A 175 12.44 8.37 -27.33
CA ARG A 175 13.54 7.80 -28.13
C ARG A 175 13.58 6.27 -28.12
N ASP A 176 12.76 5.62 -27.27
CA ASP A 176 12.76 4.17 -27.16
C ASP A 176 11.71 3.58 -28.10
N TYR A 177 12.16 2.71 -29.01
CA TYR A 177 11.32 2.10 -30.04
C TYR A 177 10.86 0.68 -29.70
N ASP A 178 11.29 0.15 -28.56
CA ASP A 178 10.95 -1.21 -28.14
C ASP A 178 9.60 -1.25 -27.40
N ASN A 179 8.98 -2.43 -27.37
CA ASN A 179 7.67 -2.64 -26.77
C ASN A 179 7.80 -2.99 -25.27
N ARG A 180 8.16 -1.98 -24.47
CA ARG A 180 8.46 -2.14 -23.04
C ARG A 180 7.26 -2.56 -22.22
N GLU A 181 6.07 -2.10 -22.58
CA GLU A 181 4.83 -2.52 -21.95
C GLU A 181 4.52 -4.01 -22.19
N ASN A 182 4.83 -4.57 -23.37
CA ASN A 182 4.67 -6.00 -23.61
C ASN A 182 5.67 -6.82 -22.80
N ILE A 183 6.92 -6.36 -22.68
CA ILE A 183 7.89 -6.97 -21.75
C ILE A 183 7.37 -6.91 -20.32
N ALA A 184 6.81 -5.77 -19.88
CA ALA A 184 6.23 -5.64 -18.55
C ALA A 184 5.09 -6.64 -18.33
N LEU A 185 4.22 -6.85 -19.32
CA LEU A 185 3.14 -7.83 -19.24
C LEU A 185 3.67 -9.25 -19.02
N MET A 186 4.68 -9.66 -19.81
CA MET A 186 5.32 -10.98 -19.68
C MET A 186 6.01 -11.16 -18.32
N GLU A 187 6.44 -10.06 -17.69
CA GLU A 187 7.12 -10.02 -16.40
C GLU A 187 6.16 -9.71 -15.23
N GLY A 188 4.86 -9.98 -15.41
CA GLY A 188 3.85 -9.92 -14.35
C GLY A 188 3.36 -8.49 -14.01
N LEU A 189 3.23 -7.58 -14.98
CA LEU A 189 2.75 -6.20 -14.73
C LEU A 189 1.48 -6.11 -13.85
N TYR A 190 0.55 -7.05 -14.02
CA TYR A 190 -0.72 -7.10 -13.28
C TYR A 190 -0.66 -7.85 -11.93
N ASP A 191 0.51 -8.33 -11.53
CA ASP A 191 0.72 -8.96 -10.22
C ASP A 191 0.96 -7.93 -9.11
N CYS A 192 1.37 -6.70 -9.48
CA CYS A 192 1.57 -5.62 -8.53
C CYS A 192 0.24 -5.14 -7.90
N THR A 193 0.15 -5.18 -6.56
CA THR A 193 -1.02 -4.71 -5.80
C THR A 193 -1.10 -3.19 -5.63
N THR A 194 -0.15 -2.45 -6.22
CA THR A 194 0.05 -0.99 -6.05
C THR A 194 0.13 -0.55 -4.57
N CYS A 195 0.57 -1.43 -3.66
CA CYS A 195 0.55 -1.17 -2.22
C CYS A 195 1.57 -0.13 -1.72
N GLY A 196 2.51 0.30 -2.55
CA GLY A 196 3.43 1.40 -2.22
C GLY A 196 4.59 1.08 -1.28
N LYS A 197 4.78 -0.19 -0.84
CA LYS A 197 5.94 -0.55 0.02
C LYS A 197 7.29 -0.20 -0.64
N CYS A 198 7.38 -0.32 -1.97
CA CYS A 198 8.55 0.08 -2.74
C CYS A 198 8.82 1.59 -2.76
N ALA A 199 7.77 2.42 -2.65
CA ALA A 199 7.90 3.87 -2.57
C ALA A 199 8.34 4.32 -1.17
N GLU A 200 7.78 3.68 -0.13
CA GLU A 200 8.15 3.90 1.29
C GLU A 200 9.66 3.72 1.53
N VAL A 201 10.26 2.69 0.95
CA VAL A 201 11.70 2.40 1.12
C VAL A 201 12.60 3.09 0.10
N CYS A 202 12.07 3.93 -0.79
CA CYS A 202 12.86 4.53 -1.86
C CYS A 202 13.63 5.77 -1.37
N PRO A 203 14.98 5.76 -1.32
CA PRO A 203 15.76 6.92 -0.86
C PRO A 203 15.74 8.10 -1.85
N LYS A 204 15.11 7.92 -3.01
CA LYS A 204 14.94 8.93 -4.07
C LYS A 204 13.48 9.32 -4.28
N GLU A 205 12.60 8.84 -3.40
CA GLU A 205 11.18 9.17 -3.38
C GLU A 205 10.50 8.90 -4.73
N VAL A 206 10.91 7.82 -5.42
CA VAL A 206 10.29 7.40 -6.68
C VAL A 206 9.01 6.64 -6.33
N SER A 207 7.86 7.12 -6.79
CA SER A 207 6.57 6.46 -6.55
C SER A 207 6.35 5.39 -7.61
N ILE A 208 6.99 4.22 -7.47
CA ILE A 208 6.88 3.14 -8.47
C ILE A 208 5.43 2.75 -8.80
N PRO A 209 4.45 2.72 -7.86
CA PRO A 209 3.06 2.43 -8.21
C PRO A 209 2.49 3.45 -9.22
N GLY A 210 2.58 4.74 -8.92
CA GLY A 210 1.96 5.80 -9.74
C GLY A 210 2.81 6.21 -10.93
N ASP A 211 4.12 6.38 -10.73
CA ASP A 211 5.05 6.88 -11.74
C ASP A 211 5.44 5.79 -12.75
N ALA A 212 5.30 4.50 -12.40
CA ALA A 212 5.71 3.39 -13.28
C ALA A 212 4.62 2.36 -13.57
N ILE A 213 4.10 1.67 -12.55
CA ILE A 213 3.17 0.55 -12.74
C ILE A 213 1.90 1.03 -13.44
N GLU A 214 1.26 2.08 -12.93
CA GLU A 214 0.03 2.63 -13.51
C GLU A 214 0.24 3.19 -14.91
N LYS A 215 1.39 3.84 -15.17
CA LYS A 215 1.76 4.33 -16.50
C LYS A 215 1.93 3.20 -17.51
N LEU A 216 2.64 2.13 -17.13
CA LEU A 216 2.77 0.92 -17.96
C LEU A 216 1.42 0.26 -18.23
N ARG A 217 0.54 0.17 -17.22
CA ARG A 217 -0.81 -0.38 -17.39
C ARG A 217 -1.66 0.47 -18.33
N ALA A 218 -1.58 1.80 -18.23
CA ALA A 218 -2.26 2.71 -19.14
C ALA A 218 -1.75 2.58 -20.58
N LEU A 219 -0.45 2.45 -20.79
CA LEU A 219 0.13 2.19 -22.12
C LEU A 219 -0.34 0.83 -22.68
N ALA A 220 -0.35 -0.22 -21.85
CA ALA A 220 -0.85 -1.53 -22.24
C ALA A 220 -2.34 -1.49 -22.64
N TYR A 221 -3.16 -0.73 -21.91
CA TYR A 221 -4.56 -0.50 -22.25
C TYR A 221 -4.73 0.24 -23.58
N GLN A 222 -4.00 1.35 -23.78
CA GLN A 222 -4.03 2.12 -25.02
C GLN A 222 -3.64 1.28 -26.25
N LYS A 223 -2.66 0.38 -26.09
CA LYS A 223 -2.20 -0.54 -27.13
C LYS A 223 -3.05 -1.80 -27.26
N LYS A 224 -4.11 -1.95 -26.45
CA LYS A 224 -5.05 -3.10 -26.45
C LYS A 224 -4.39 -4.45 -26.22
N ILE A 225 -3.33 -4.47 -25.42
CA ILE A 225 -2.61 -5.68 -25.01
C ILE A 225 -2.86 -6.03 -23.53
N GLY A 226 -3.60 -5.19 -22.82
CA GLY A 226 -4.15 -5.43 -21.49
C GLY A 226 -5.32 -4.48 -21.21
N PRO A 227 -5.85 -4.43 -19.98
CA PRO A 227 -5.54 -5.30 -18.85
C PRO A 227 -6.17 -6.69 -18.99
N LEU A 228 -6.05 -7.51 -17.93
CA LEU A 228 -6.66 -8.84 -17.87
C LEU A 228 -8.19 -8.78 -18.04
N ASP A 229 -8.81 -9.83 -18.56
CA ASP A 229 -10.25 -9.87 -18.85
C ASP A 229 -11.12 -9.53 -17.62
N ALA A 230 -10.71 -9.99 -16.43
CA ALA A 230 -11.39 -9.67 -15.18
C ALA A 230 -11.36 -8.16 -14.85
N HIS A 231 -10.33 -7.43 -15.27
CA HIS A 231 -10.26 -5.97 -15.12
C HIS A 231 -11.17 -5.27 -16.13
N GLN A 232 -11.21 -5.78 -17.37
CA GLN A 232 -12.13 -5.29 -18.39
C GLN A 232 -13.59 -5.47 -17.98
N ALA A 233 -13.94 -6.58 -17.33
CA ALA A 233 -15.26 -6.82 -16.76
C ALA A 233 -15.65 -5.77 -15.70
N VAL A 234 -14.70 -5.36 -14.83
CA VAL A 234 -14.95 -4.28 -13.85
C VAL A 234 -15.24 -2.95 -14.55
N LYS A 235 -14.50 -2.59 -15.62
CA LYS A 235 -14.81 -1.39 -16.40
C LYS A 235 -16.19 -1.45 -17.03
N LYS A 236 -16.53 -2.57 -17.66
CA LYS A 236 -17.86 -2.78 -18.27
C LYS A 236 -18.97 -2.55 -17.24
N LEU A 237 -18.82 -3.12 -16.05
CA LEU A 237 -19.77 -2.92 -14.97
C LEU A 237 -19.88 -1.45 -14.54
N VAL A 238 -18.76 -0.73 -14.44
CA VAL A 238 -18.75 0.70 -14.12
C VAL A 238 -19.41 1.53 -15.23
N ASP A 239 -19.20 1.19 -16.50
CA ASP A 239 -19.84 1.87 -17.62
C ASP A 239 -21.37 1.66 -17.62
N GLU A 240 -21.83 0.46 -17.24
CA GLU A 240 -23.24 0.08 -17.23
C GLU A 240 -23.99 0.59 -15.99
N THR A 241 -23.35 0.60 -14.83
CA THR A 241 -24.02 0.83 -13.53
C THR A 241 -23.49 2.02 -12.75
N GLY A 242 -22.38 2.63 -13.18
CA GLY A 242 -21.63 3.61 -12.39
C GLY A 242 -20.86 3.00 -11.21
N ARG A 243 -20.90 1.67 -11.01
CA ARG A 243 -20.38 0.99 -9.82
C ARG A 243 -19.39 -0.12 -10.19
N SER A 244 -18.42 -0.37 -9.31
CA SER A 244 -17.35 -1.37 -9.53
C SER A 244 -17.66 -2.74 -8.93
N ILE A 245 -18.84 -2.87 -8.31
CA ILE A 245 -19.35 -4.07 -7.66
C ILE A 245 -20.78 -4.25 -8.17
N ASP A 246 -21.15 -5.50 -8.43
CA ASP A 246 -22.46 -5.85 -8.95
C ASP A 246 -23.54 -5.48 -7.93
N PRO A 247 -24.51 -4.61 -8.29
CA PRO A 247 -25.52 -4.12 -7.36
C PRO A 247 -26.47 -5.26 -6.94
N PRO A 248 -26.78 -5.41 -5.63
CA PRO A 248 -27.85 -6.29 -5.17
C PRO A 248 -29.23 -5.69 -5.48
N VAL A 249 -30.30 -6.33 -4.99
CA VAL A 249 -31.67 -5.83 -5.13
C VAL A 249 -31.88 -4.48 -4.43
N GLU A 250 -31.25 -4.24 -3.28
CA GLU A 250 -31.31 -2.96 -2.53
C GLU A 250 -29.93 -2.71 -1.88
N GLY A 251 -29.33 -1.54 -2.14
CA GLY A 251 -28.03 -1.12 -1.60
C GLY A 251 -28.14 -0.26 -0.34
N PHE A 252 -27.03 0.00 0.35
CA PHE A 252 -26.99 0.89 1.53
C PHE A 252 -27.53 2.29 1.22
N ILE A 253 -27.11 2.90 0.10
CA ILE A 253 -27.55 4.26 -0.28
C ILE A 253 -29.07 4.31 -0.45
N GLU A 254 -29.64 3.30 -1.12
CA GLU A 254 -31.09 3.20 -1.31
C GLU A 254 -31.80 3.03 0.04
N ALA A 255 -31.32 2.11 0.88
CA ALA A 255 -31.91 1.83 2.19
C ALA A 255 -31.96 3.06 3.11
N VAL A 256 -30.92 3.89 3.13
CA VAL A 256 -30.87 5.06 4.02
C VAL A 256 -31.65 6.26 3.51
N ASN A 257 -31.91 6.34 2.20
CA ASN A 257 -32.67 7.46 1.62
C ASN A 257 -34.17 7.15 1.49
N LYS A 258 -34.57 5.88 1.48
CA LYS A 258 -35.98 5.44 1.41
C LYS A 258 -36.88 5.94 2.54
N PHE A 259 -36.30 6.20 3.71
CA PHE A 259 -37.01 6.65 4.91
C PHE A 259 -36.56 8.03 5.39
N LYS A 260 -35.88 8.81 4.54
CA LYS A 260 -35.72 10.23 4.83
C LYS A 260 -37.11 10.87 4.79
N GLU A 261 -37.69 11.12 5.95
CA GLU A 261 -38.70 12.16 6.10
C GLU A 261 -38.07 13.50 5.66
N ASP A 262 -38.88 14.54 5.41
CA ASP A 262 -38.46 15.89 4.98
C ASP A 262 -37.58 16.64 6.02
N ASP A 263 -36.73 15.93 6.75
CA ASP A 263 -35.70 16.45 7.64
C ASP A 263 -34.56 16.96 6.76
N GLU A 264 -34.69 18.23 6.34
CA GLU A 264 -33.66 19.02 5.67
C GLU A 264 -32.49 19.26 6.63
N SER A 265 -31.72 18.21 6.95
CA SER A 265 -30.44 18.40 7.62
C SER A 265 -29.61 19.37 6.78
N GLU A 266 -29.27 20.53 7.34
CA GLU A 266 -28.40 21.52 6.69
C GLU A 266 -26.92 21.12 6.76
N SER A 267 -26.61 19.88 7.16
CA SER A 267 -25.23 19.39 7.31
C SER A 267 -24.45 19.55 6.00
N LYS A 268 -23.32 20.23 6.09
CA LYS A 268 -22.36 20.38 4.98
C LYS A 268 -21.35 19.24 4.92
N VAL A 269 -21.60 18.15 5.66
CA VAL A 269 -20.76 16.95 5.69
C VAL A 269 -21.47 15.82 4.94
N ALA A 270 -20.82 15.28 3.92
CA ALA A 270 -21.35 14.17 3.13
C ALA A 270 -20.52 12.89 3.29
N PHE A 271 -21.18 11.74 3.22
CA PHE A 271 -20.55 10.43 3.21
C PHE A 271 -20.35 9.91 1.78
N PHE A 272 -19.09 9.74 1.37
CA PHE A 272 -18.74 8.96 0.19
C PHE A 272 -18.63 7.48 0.57
N THR A 273 -19.66 6.71 0.24
CA THR A 273 -19.84 5.31 0.66
C THR A 273 -18.83 4.38 -0.01
N GLY A 274 -18.56 4.63 -1.30
CA GLY A 274 -17.86 3.68 -2.16
C GLY A 274 -18.66 2.39 -2.41
N CYS A 275 -18.19 1.57 -3.36
CA CYS A 275 -18.98 0.43 -3.83
C CYS A 275 -19.05 -0.75 -2.83
N MET A 276 -18.09 -0.87 -1.91
CA MET A 276 -18.06 -1.99 -0.95
C MET A 276 -19.09 -1.80 0.16
N VAL A 277 -19.17 -0.61 0.74
CA VAL A 277 -20.19 -0.29 1.75
C VAL A 277 -21.57 -0.34 1.11
N ASP A 278 -21.71 0.15 -0.13
CA ASP A 278 -23.01 0.15 -0.78
C ASP A 278 -23.58 -1.28 -0.98
N TYR A 279 -22.75 -2.23 -1.42
CA TYR A 279 -23.23 -3.50 -2.01
C TYR A 279 -22.64 -4.80 -1.45
N ARG A 280 -21.67 -4.75 -0.54
CA ARG A 280 -21.01 -5.96 -0.01
C ARG A 280 -20.99 -6.02 1.50
N ILE A 281 -20.73 -4.90 2.15
CA ILE A 281 -20.67 -4.80 3.61
C ILE A 281 -21.42 -3.56 4.12
N PRO A 282 -22.74 -3.45 3.86
CA PRO A 282 -23.56 -2.30 4.27
C PRO A 282 -23.59 -2.08 5.79
N GLU A 283 -23.33 -3.12 6.58
CA GLU A 283 -23.17 -3.05 8.04
C GLU A 283 -22.16 -1.98 8.48
N VAL A 284 -21.09 -1.75 7.71
CA VAL A 284 -20.12 -0.69 8.00
C VAL A 284 -20.73 0.70 7.86
N GLY A 285 -21.61 0.88 6.87
CA GLY A 285 -22.32 2.14 6.66
C GLY A 285 -23.35 2.39 7.76
N PHE A 286 -24.09 1.37 8.19
CA PHE A 286 -25.03 1.50 9.31
C PHE A 286 -24.33 1.76 10.63
N ALA A 287 -23.22 1.07 10.90
CA ALA A 287 -22.37 1.32 12.07
C ALA A 287 -21.83 2.76 12.07
N LEU A 288 -21.42 3.30 10.92
CA LEU A 288 -21.05 4.72 10.81
C LEU A 288 -22.18 5.64 11.26
N LEU A 289 -23.38 5.46 10.69
CA LEU A 289 -24.51 6.33 11.01
C LEU A 289 -24.89 6.26 12.49
N ASN A 290 -24.86 5.08 13.09
CA ASN A 290 -25.15 4.94 14.52
C ASN A 290 -24.06 5.59 15.39
N VAL A 291 -22.78 5.34 15.09
CA VAL A 291 -21.66 5.98 15.80
C VAL A 291 -21.77 7.50 15.71
N LEU A 292 -22.04 8.07 14.54
CA LEU A 292 -22.18 9.52 14.40
C LEU A 292 -23.39 10.06 15.15
N LYS A 293 -24.55 9.37 15.10
CA LYS A 293 -25.75 9.72 15.86
C LYS A 293 -25.50 9.76 17.36
N GLU A 294 -24.83 8.75 17.91
CA GLU A 294 -24.48 8.70 19.35
C GLU A 294 -23.54 9.84 19.78
N ASN A 295 -22.83 10.43 18.82
CA ASN A 295 -21.99 11.61 19.02
C ASN A 295 -22.67 12.93 18.65
N ASN A 296 -23.97 12.92 18.32
CA ASN A 296 -24.75 14.07 17.85
C ASN A 296 -24.15 14.74 16.60
N ILE A 297 -23.71 13.91 15.65
CA ILE A 297 -23.10 14.38 14.39
C ILE A 297 -24.00 13.96 13.23
N ASP A 298 -24.45 14.97 12.47
CA ASP A 298 -25.27 14.75 11.28
C ASP A 298 -24.40 14.63 10.02
N ILE A 299 -24.74 13.66 9.18
CA ILE A 299 -24.08 13.42 7.89
C ILE A 299 -25.11 13.10 6.82
N ILE A 300 -24.88 13.59 5.60
CA ILE A 300 -25.74 13.32 4.46
C ILE A 300 -25.12 12.21 3.60
N VAL A 301 -25.95 11.30 3.09
CA VAL A 301 -25.54 10.29 2.10
C VAL A 301 -26.14 10.65 0.74
N PRO A 302 -25.40 11.32 -0.16
CA PRO A 302 -25.92 11.68 -1.49
C PRO A 302 -26.20 10.43 -2.32
N GLU A 303 -27.39 10.36 -2.93
CA GLU A 303 -27.87 9.21 -3.70
C GLU A 303 -27.08 8.96 -4.99
N GLU A 304 -26.82 10.03 -5.72
CA GLU A 304 -26.29 9.99 -7.09
C GLU A 304 -24.79 9.71 -7.17
N GLN A 305 -24.08 9.53 -6.05
CA GLN A 305 -22.63 9.29 -6.08
C GLN A 305 -22.30 8.02 -6.87
N VAL A 306 -21.22 8.03 -7.66
CA VAL A 306 -20.75 6.88 -8.45
C VAL A 306 -19.39 6.38 -7.97
N CYS A 307 -18.88 5.29 -8.56
CA CYS A 307 -17.57 4.74 -8.25
C CYS A 307 -16.48 5.82 -8.25
N CYS A 308 -15.59 5.78 -7.24
CA CYS A 308 -14.46 6.70 -7.17
C CYS A 308 -13.47 6.57 -8.35
N GLY A 309 -13.55 5.49 -9.15
CA GLY A 309 -12.64 5.24 -10.27
C GLY A 309 -11.33 4.52 -9.91
N SER A 310 -11.07 4.27 -8.61
CA SER A 310 -9.83 3.62 -8.16
C SER A 310 -9.49 2.32 -8.91
N PRO A 311 -10.42 1.34 -9.09
CA PRO A 311 -10.09 0.10 -9.79
C PRO A 311 -9.56 0.35 -11.21
N LEU A 312 -10.14 1.32 -11.92
CA LEU A 312 -9.84 1.64 -13.31
C LEU A 312 -8.50 2.37 -13.46
N ILE A 313 -8.21 3.31 -12.54
CA ILE A 313 -6.91 3.98 -12.48
C ILE A 313 -5.80 2.94 -12.25
N ARG A 314 -5.99 2.03 -11.28
CA ARG A 314 -4.96 1.03 -10.96
C ARG A 314 -4.78 -0.02 -12.05
N THR A 315 -5.77 -0.28 -12.90
CA THR A 315 -5.65 -1.20 -14.04
C THR A 315 -5.33 -0.51 -15.37
N GLY A 316 -5.15 0.82 -15.37
CA GLY A 316 -4.75 1.60 -16.56
C GLY A 316 -5.90 2.01 -17.48
N GLN A 317 -7.15 1.79 -17.10
CA GLN A 317 -8.35 2.03 -17.88
C GLN A 317 -8.86 3.46 -17.69
N LEU A 318 -8.07 4.44 -18.16
CA LEU A 318 -8.24 5.87 -17.82
C LEU A 318 -9.33 6.61 -18.61
N ASP A 319 -9.81 6.04 -19.71
CA ASP A 319 -10.75 6.65 -20.66
C ASP A 319 -12.12 7.01 -20.08
N VAL A 320 -12.53 6.34 -19.00
CA VAL A 320 -13.83 6.55 -18.34
C VAL A 320 -13.73 7.31 -17.02
N VAL A 321 -12.52 7.53 -16.51
CA VAL A 321 -12.28 8.09 -15.18
C VAL A 321 -12.76 9.54 -15.08
N GLU A 322 -12.51 10.35 -16.11
CA GLU A 322 -12.91 11.76 -16.10
C GLU A 322 -14.43 11.94 -15.96
N LYS A 323 -15.21 11.09 -16.64
CA LYS A 323 -16.69 11.09 -16.53
C LYS A 323 -17.13 10.82 -15.08
N LEU A 324 -16.54 9.84 -14.41
CA LEU A 324 -16.84 9.51 -13.01
C LEU A 324 -16.47 10.66 -12.07
N VAL A 325 -15.30 11.27 -12.29
CA VAL A 325 -14.83 12.40 -11.48
C VAL A 325 -15.76 13.59 -11.62
N LYS A 326 -16.19 13.94 -12.84
CA LYS A 326 -17.12 15.06 -13.09
C LYS A 326 -18.50 14.81 -12.51
N HIS A 327 -19.03 13.59 -12.65
CA HIS A 327 -20.30 13.23 -12.01
C HIS A 327 -20.23 13.39 -10.49
N ASN A 328 -19.19 12.85 -9.85
CA ASN A 328 -19.00 13.03 -8.41
C ASN A 328 -18.76 14.51 -8.03
N GLN A 329 -18.11 15.30 -8.88
CA GLN A 329 -17.97 16.75 -8.67
C GLN A 329 -19.32 17.45 -8.55
N GLU A 330 -20.28 17.11 -9.42
CA GLU A 330 -21.63 17.66 -9.39
C GLU A 330 -22.39 17.21 -8.13
N VAL A 331 -22.33 15.92 -7.79
CA VAL A 331 -23.01 15.36 -6.61
C VAL A 331 -22.51 15.97 -5.30
N PHE A 332 -21.21 16.24 -5.20
CA PHE A 332 -20.60 16.73 -3.97
C PHE A 332 -20.32 18.24 -3.96
N LEU A 333 -20.86 19.00 -4.92
CA LEU A 333 -20.53 20.43 -5.12
C LEU A 333 -20.90 21.30 -3.90
N ASP A 334 -22.03 21.00 -3.25
CA ASP A 334 -22.60 21.85 -2.20
C ASP A 334 -22.19 21.46 -0.77
N TYR A 335 -21.22 20.55 -0.62
CA TYR A 335 -20.73 20.05 0.67
C TYR A 335 -19.31 20.56 0.97
N ASP A 336 -19.08 20.95 2.22
CA ASP A 336 -17.80 21.47 2.68
C ASP A 336 -16.80 20.36 3.02
N THR A 337 -17.29 19.18 3.41
CA THR A 337 -16.45 18.04 3.81
C THR A 337 -17.05 16.73 3.29
N ILE A 338 -16.18 15.89 2.72
CA ILE A 338 -16.52 14.54 2.27
C ILE A 338 -15.81 13.54 3.19
N ILE A 339 -16.57 12.84 4.01
CA ILE A 339 -16.07 11.74 4.83
C ILE A 339 -16.08 10.45 4.01
N THR A 340 -15.06 9.62 4.19
CA THR A 340 -15.08 8.25 3.67
C THR A 340 -14.48 7.26 4.66
N VAL A 341 -14.94 6.03 4.59
CA VAL A 341 -14.45 4.89 5.38
C VAL A 341 -13.58 3.96 4.54
N CYS A 342 -13.38 4.26 3.25
CA CYS A 342 -12.61 3.40 2.36
C CYS A 342 -11.25 4.02 2.05
N ALA A 343 -10.18 3.36 2.51
CA ALA A 343 -8.80 3.78 2.22
C ALA A 343 -8.53 3.97 0.72
N GLY A 344 -9.13 3.13 -0.14
CA GLY A 344 -9.02 3.26 -1.59
C GLY A 344 -9.74 4.48 -2.16
N CYS A 345 -10.99 4.71 -1.75
CA CYS A 345 -11.74 5.89 -2.15
C CYS A 345 -11.06 7.16 -1.65
N GLY A 346 -10.68 7.22 -0.37
CA GLY A 346 -9.99 8.37 0.22
C GLY A 346 -8.69 8.72 -0.50
N ALA A 347 -7.84 7.74 -0.79
CA ALA A 347 -6.62 7.99 -1.56
C ALA A 347 -6.91 8.50 -2.98
N THR A 348 -7.91 7.96 -3.66
CA THR A 348 -8.25 8.37 -5.02
C THR A 348 -8.89 9.77 -5.08
N LEU A 349 -9.82 10.06 -4.18
CA LEU A 349 -10.43 11.39 -4.07
C LEU A 349 -9.39 12.45 -3.66
N LYS A 350 -8.47 12.14 -2.74
CA LYS A 350 -7.43 13.09 -2.29
C LYS A 350 -6.30 13.30 -3.32
N LYS A 351 -5.88 12.25 -4.04
CA LYS A 351 -4.63 12.28 -4.83
C LYS A 351 -4.80 12.17 -6.35
N ASP A 352 -5.84 11.50 -6.82
CA ASP A 352 -6.04 11.32 -8.26
C ASP A 352 -7.00 12.37 -8.84
N TYR A 353 -8.07 12.72 -8.14
CA TYR A 353 -9.06 13.73 -8.59
C TYR A 353 -8.43 15.10 -8.93
N PRO A 354 -7.41 15.60 -8.20
CA PRO A 354 -6.74 16.85 -8.57
C PRO A 354 -6.16 16.85 -9.99
N ARG A 355 -5.79 15.68 -10.54
CA ARG A 355 -5.30 15.54 -11.93
C ARG A 355 -6.38 15.84 -12.98
N TYR A 356 -7.65 15.78 -12.58
CA TYR A 356 -8.84 16.06 -13.40
C TYR A 356 -9.49 17.41 -13.04
N GLY A 357 -8.78 18.24 -12.26
CA GLY A 357 -9.24 19.58 -11.86
C GLY A 357 -10.29 19.59 -10.75
N VAL A 358 -10.43 18.51 -9.98
CA VAL A 358 -11.38 18.42 -8.86
C VAL A 358 -10.60 18.28 -7.56
N ASN A 359 -10.84 19.20 -6.62
CA ASN A 359 -10.22 19.19 -5.29
C ASN A 359 -11.31 19.20 -4.23
N PHE A 360 -11.53 18.07 -3.59
CA PHE A 360 -12.44 17.96 -2.47
C PHE A 360 -11.70 18.08 -1.15
N ASN A 361 -12.40 18.60 -0.13
CA ASN A 361 -11.98 18.44 1.25
C ASN A 361 -12.42 17.05 1.74
N VAL A 362 -11.57 16.05 1.51
CA VAL A 362 -11.85 14.66 1.89
C VAL A 362 -11.22 14.38 3.24
N VAL A 363 -11.96 13.74 4.14
CA VAL A 363 -11.50 13.36 5.47
C VAL A 363 -11.71 11.85 5.64
N ASP A 364 -10.68 11.13 6.08
CA ASP A 364 -10.89 9.74 6.50
C ASP A 364 -11.62 9.73 7.84
N ILE A 365 -12.57 8.81 8.02
CA ILE A 365 -13.39 8.77 9.23
C ILE A 365 -12.55 8.68 10.52
N SER A 366 -11.37 8.06 10.51
CA SER A 366 -10.52 8.00 11.71
C SER A 366 -9.94 9.37 12.11
N GLU A 367 -9.61 10.23 11.15
CA GLU A 367 -9.18 11.61 11.41
C GLU A 367 -10.30 12.41 12.06
N PHE A 368 -11.54 12.15 11.65
CA PHE A 368 -12.72 12.82 12.18
C PHE A 368 -13.07 12.31 13.59
N LEU A 369 -13.12 10.99 13.80
CA LEU A 369 -13.57 10.41 15.06
C LEU A 369 -12.59 10.60 16.22
N ILE A 370 -11.29 10.73 15.97
CA ILE A 370 -10.31 10.84 17.08
C ILE A 370 -10.64 11.99 18.05
N GLU A 371 -11.18 13.11 17.56
CA GLU A 371 -11.55 14.28 18.38
C GLU A 371 -13.05 14.35 18.71
N ASN A 372 -13.90 13.57 18.04
CA ASN A 372 -15.37 13.73 18.08
C ASN A 372 -16.11 12.57 18.76
N LEU A 373 -15.40 11.65 19.42
CA LEU A 373 -16.00 10.54 20.18
C LEU A 373 -16.27 10.94 21.63
N ASP A 374 -17.53 10.83 22.04
CA ASP A 374 -17.99 10.82 23.43
C ASP A 374 -17.77 9.43 24.04
N THR A 375 -16.60 9.27 24.67
CA THR A 375 -16.17 8.00 25.29
C THR A 375 -16.90 7.69 26.59
N GLU A 376 -17.67 8.63 27.16
CA GLU A 376 -18.43 8.37 28.39
C GLU A 376 -19.69 7.56 28.13
N LYS A 377 -20.26 7.66 26.93
CA LYS A 377 -21.38 6.82 26.47
C LYS A 377 -20.97 5.40 26.10
N MET A 378 -19.67 5.13 25.95
CA MET A 378 -19.19 3.80 25.55
C MET A 378 -19.21 2.80 26.71
N HIS A 379 -19.77 1.62 26.43
CA HIS A 379 -19.70 0.42 27.25
C HIS A 379 -18.38 -0.35 27.01
N PRO A 380 -17.93 -1.15 28.00
CA PRO A 380 -16.75 -1.99 27.81
C PRO A 380 -16.94 -3.07 26.72
N VAL A 381 -15.94 -3.24 25.85
CA VAL A 381 -15.89 -4.30 24.85
C VAL A 381 -14.80 -5.30 25.22
N ALA A 382 -15.19 -6.47 25.74
CA ALA A 382 -14.28 -7.51 26.20
C ALA A 382 -13.75 -8.35 25.02
N MET A 383 -12.92 -7.73 24.17
CA MET A 383 -12.27 -8.40 23.04
C MET A 383 -10.78 -8.09 23.02
N ARG A 384 -10.00 -9.06 22.54
CA ARG A 384 -8.61 -8.90 22.21
C ARG A 384 -8.44 -8.75 20.71
N VAL A 385 -7.91 -7.62 20.26
CA VAL A 385 -7.88 -7.26 18.84
C VAL A 385 -6.49 -6.84 18.38
N THR A 386 -6.25 -7.00 17.08
CA THR A 386 -5.09 -6.43 16.37
C THR A 386 -5.55 -5.50 15.25
N TYR A 387 -4.66 -4.66 14.73
CA TYR A 387 -4.95 -3.76 13.62
C TYR A 387 -4.21 -4.16 12.33
N HIS A 388 -4.88 -4.04 11.19
CA HIS A 388 -4.25 -4.06 9.88
C HIS A 388 -4.25 -2.65 9.29
N ASP A 389 -3.06 -2.14 8.95
CA ASP A 389 -2.92 -0.85 8.27
C ASP A 389 -3.20 -1.00 6.77
N PRO A 390 -4.31 -0.45 6.22
CA PRO A 390 -4.55 -0.47 4.79
C PRO A 390 -3.48 0.37 4.08
N CYS A 391 -2.95 -0.13 2.97
CA CYS A 391 -1.84 0.52 2.27
C CYS A 391 -2.19 1.93 1.75
N HIS A 392 -3.41 2.12 1.23
CA HIS A 392 -3.88 3.42 0.76
C HIS A 392 -4.23 4.40 1.90
N LEU A 393 -4.35 3.92 3.14
CA LEU A 393 -4.51 4.79 4.30
C LEU A 393 -3.12 5.21 4.82
N SER A 394 -2.31 4.22 5.19
CA SER A 394 -0.99 4.43 5.78
C SER A 394 0.01 5.08 4.81
N ARG A 395 0.26 4.48 3.64
CA ARG A 395 1.31 4.96 2.72
C ARG A 395 0.84 6.08 1.81
N SER A 396 -0.41 6.03 1.36
CA SER A 396 -0.94 7.11 0.51
C SER A 396 -1.38 8.30 1.37
N GLN A 397 -2.26 8.12 2.35
CA GLN A 397 -2.79 9.27 3.09
C GLN A 397 -1.94 9.69 4.30
N GLY A 398 -1.00 8.86 4.77
CA GLY A 398 -0.15 9.16 5.91
C GLY A 398 -0.81 8.88 7.27
N ILE A 399 -2.04 8.34 7.26
CA ILE A 399 -2.87 8.13 8.44
C ILE A 399 -2.51 6.76 9.04
N THR A 400 -1.98 6.78 10.25
CA THR A 400 -1.44 5.59 10.95
C THR A 400 -1.68 5.61 12.45
N ARG A 401 -1.78 6.81 13.04
CA ARG A 401 -1.93 7.00 14.48
C ARG A 401 -3.39 6.91 14.90
N GLU A 402 -4.26 7.55 14.14
CA GLU A 402 -5.66 7.82 14.44
C GLU A 402 -6.44 6.53 14.74
N PRO A 403 -6.34 5.46 13.92
CA PRO A 403 -7.02 4.20 14.23
C PRO A 403 -6.56 3.59 15.56
N ARG A 404 -5.26 3.63 15.87
CA ARG A 404 -4.71 3.07 17.12
C ARG A 404 -5.16 3.86 18.35
N GLU A 405 -5.19 5.19 18.25
CA GLU A 405 -5.66 6.03 19.35
C GLU A 405 -7.16 5.85 19.60
N ILE A 406 -7.96 5.67 18.54
CA ILE A 406 -9.38 5.30 18.68
C ILE A 406 -9.53 3.96 19.41
N LEU A 407 -8.79 2.92 19.00
CA LEU A 407 -8.85 1.61 19.67
C LEU A 407 -8.52 1.70 21.17
N LYS A 408 -7.53 2.51 21.56
CA LYS A 408 -7.16 2.72 22.97
C LYS A 408 -8.23 3.45 23.79
N LYS A 409 -9.15 4.18 23.16
CA LYS A 409 -10.26 4.86 23.85
C LYS A 409 -11.40 3.91 24.24
N ILE A 410 -11.50 2.73 23.62
CA ILE A 410 -12.56 1.76 23.88
C ILE A 410 -12.28 1.03 25.20
N LYS A 411 -13.15 1.23 26.19
CA LYS A 411 -13.02 0.61 27.51
C LYS A 411 -13.06 -0.93 27.38
N GLY A 412 -12.25 -1.65 28.13
CA GLY A 412 -12.24 -3.13 28.14
C GLY A 412 -11.56 -3.82 26.94
N LEU A 413 -11.22 -3.08 25.87
CA LEU A 413 -10.58 -3.63 24.69
C LEU A 413 -9.09 -3.88 24.94
N GLU A 414 -8.61 -5.10 24.66
CA GLU A 414 -7.18 -5.42 24.66
C GLU A 414 -6.61 -5.27 23.25
N PHE A 415 -5.83 -4.22 23.01
CA PHE A 415 -5.15 -4.03 21.73
C PHE A 415 -3.73 -4.62 21.75
N VAL A 416 -3.44 -5.51 20.79
CA VAL A 416 -2.10 -6.02 20.52
C VAL A 416 -1.66 -5.64 19.10
N GLU A 417 -0.42 -5.18 18.96
CA GLU A 417 0.12 -4.82 17.65
C GLU A 417 0.58 -6.07 16.88
N MET A 418 0.27 -6.13 15.58
CA MET A 418 0.80 -7.15 14.68
C MET A 418 2.27 -6.86 14.35
N GLU A 419 3.04 -7.90 14.05
CA GLU A 419 4.45 -7.77 13.67
C GLU A 419 4.67 -6.85 12.44
N GLU A 420 3.95 -7.07 11.35
CA GLU A 420 3.97 -6.20 10.16
C GLU A 420 2.53 -5.77 9.80
N PRO A 421 1.94 -4.81 10.54
CA PRO A 421 0.53 -4.46 10.39
C PRO A 421 0.24 -3.89 9.00
N ASN A 422 1.23 -3.19 8.41
CA ASN A 422 1.17 -2.57 7.08
C ASN A 422 1.58 -3.48 5.92
N GLN A 423 1.93 -4.74 6.14
CA GLN A 423 2.12 -5.68 5.04
C GLN A 423 0.82 -5.82 4.24
N CYS A 424 0.93 -5.75 2.91
CA CYS A 424 -0.21 -5.78 1.99
C CYS A 424 -1.06 -7.05 2.20
N CYS A 425 -2.39 -6.89 2.23
CA CYS A 425 -3.32 -8.02 2.31
C CYS A 425 -3.44 -8.82 1.00
N GLY A 426 -3.01 -8.28 -0.14
CA GLY A 426 -3.03 -8.95 -1.44
C GLY A 426 -4.09 -8.47 -2.43
N ALA A 427 -5.12 -7.75 -1.97
CA ALA A 427 -6.29 -7.48 -2.82
C ALA A 427 -6.15 -6.34 -3.84
N GLY A 428 -5.31 -5.34 -3.53
CA GLY A 428 -5.23 -4.06 -4.25
C GLY A 428 -4.73 -4.17 -5.69
N GLY A 429 -4.71 -3.06 -6.42
CA GLY A 429 -4.09 -2.98 -7.74
C GLY A 429 -4.75 -3.83 -8.84
N GLY A 430 -5.98 -4.31 -8.61
CA GLY A 430 -6.68 -5.26 -9.49
C GLY A 430 -6.29 -6.73 -9.26
N VAL A 431 -5.39 -7.03 -8.31
CA VAL A 431 -4.87 -8.39 -8.12
C VAL A 431 -5.95 -9.34 -7.65
N LYS A 432 -6.87 -8.94 -6.76
CA LYS A 432 -7.96 -9.83 -6.30
C LYS A 432 -8.82 -10.37 -7.44
N SER A 433 -9.13 -9.54 -8.45
CA SER A 433 -9.98 -9.95 -9.58
C SER A 433 -9.16 -10.61 -10.70
N GLY A 434 -7.96 -10.11 -11.00
CA GLY A 434 -7.15 -10.62 -12.11
C GLY A 434 -6.26 -11.81 -11.78
N ARG A 435 -5.81 -11.92 -10.52
CA ARG A 435 -4.86 -12.93 -10.02
C ARG A 435 -5.28 -13.41 -8.61
N PRO A 436 -6.46 -14.03 -8.45
CA PRO A 436 -7.02 -14.39 -7.14
C PRO A 436 -6.12 -15.30 -6.31
N GLU A 437 -5.39 -16.23 -6.95
CA GLU A 437 -4.44 -17.12 -6.28
C GLU A 437 -3.27 -16.35 -5.65
N LEU A 438 -2.72 -15.36 -6.37
CA LEU A 438 -1.66 -14.51 -5.84
C LEU A 438 -2.17 -13.63 -4.69
N ALA A 439 -3.37 -13.06 -4.83
CA ALA A 439 -4.01 -12.31 -3.74
C ALA A 439 -4.14 -13.18 -2.48
N TYR A 440 -4.57 -14.42 -2.64
CA TYR A 440 -4.69 -15.37 -1.53
C TYR A 440 -3.33 -15.75 -0.92
N LYS A 441 -2.27 -16.00 -1.70
CA LYS A 441 -0.91 -16.25 -1.16
C LYS A 441 -0.44 -15.10 -0.25
N LEU A 442 -0.63 -13.86 -0.69
CA LEU A 442 -0.33 -12.68 0.12
C LEU A 442 -1.21 -12.59 1.38
N GLY A 443 -2.50 -12.84 1.24
CA GLY A 443 -3.45 -12.91 2.35
C GLY A 443 -3.08 -13.99 3.37
N LYS A 444 -2.54 -15.13 2.93
CA LYS A 444 -2.10 -16.22 3.79
C LYS A 444 -0.95 -15.79 4.70
N LYS A 445 0.04 -15.04 4.19
CA LYS A 445 1.09 -14.45 5.04
C LYS A 445 0.52 -13.52 6.10
N LYS A 446 -0.53 -12.76 5.77
CA LYS A 446 -1.26 -11.95 6.74
C LYS A 446 -1.97 -12.82 7.79
N ALA A 447 -2.64 -13.90 7.37
CA ALA A 447 -3.29 -14.85 8.27
C ALA A 447 -2.30 -15.54 9.23
N GLU A 448 -1.10 -15.89 8.76
CA GLU A 448 -0.03 -16.47 9.59
C GLU A 448 0.40 -15.51 10.71
N MET A 449 0.51 -14.19 10.42
CA MET A 449 0.80 -13.19 11.44
C MET A 449 -0.34 -13.02 12.44
N ILE A 450 -1.59 -13.00 11.97
CA ILE A 450 -2.78 -12.90 12.83
C ILE A 450 -2.86 -14.10 13.78
N LYS A 451 -2.65 -15.31 13.26
CA LYS A 451 -2.71 -16.57 14.03
C LYS A 451 -1.79 -16.59 15.23
N LYS A 452 -0.59 -15.99 15.13
CA LYS A 452 0.39 -15.93 16.23
C LYS A 452 -0.11 -15.13 17.43
N LEU A 453 -1.07 -14.22 17.24
CA LEU A 453 -1.47 -13.28 18.27
C LEU A 453 -2.52 -13.86 19.21
N ASN A 454 -3.35 -14.84 18.81
CA ASN A 454 -4.52 -15.30 19.59
C ASN A 454 -5.52 -14.16 19.89
N VAL A 455 -5.99 -13.49 18.82
CA VAL A 455 -6.98 -12.40 18.88
C VAL A 455 -8.39 -12.91 18.55
N ASP A 456 -9.41 -12.22 19.07
CA ASP A 456 -10.81 -12.44 18.71
C ASP A 456 -11.14 -11.79 17.35
N ALA A 457 -10.51 -10.64 17.06
CA ALA A 457 -10.73 -9.92 15.82
C ALA A 457 -9.50 -9.17 15.28
N VAL A 458 -9.52 -8.95 13.96
CA VAL A 458 -8.62 -8.07 13.23
C VAL A 458 -9.40 -6.85 12.80
N ILE A 459 -8.97 -5.67 13.23
CA ILE A 459 -9.61 -4.41 12.89
C ILE A 459 -8.92 -3.80 11.67
N SER A 460 -9.70 -3.26 10.74
CA SER A 460 -9.22 -2.51 9.58
C SER A 460 -10.24 -1.44 9.22
N ILE A 461 -9.82 -0.19 8.98
CA ILE A 461 -10.77 0.83 8.53
C ILE A 461 -11.31 0.58 7.12
N CYS A 462 -10.57 -0.15 6.26
CA CYS A 462 -10.89 -0.30 4.84
C CYS A 462 -11.83 -1.49 4.58
N PRO A 463 -13.05 -1.27 4.03
CA PRO A 463 -13.99 -2.31 3.60
C PRO A 463 -13.38 -3.40 2.71
N PHE A 464 -12.54 -3.02 1.76
CA PHE A 464 -11.95 -3.97 0.82
C PHE A 464 -10.91 -4.88 1.49
N CYS A 465 -10.16 -4.34 2.47
CA CYS A 465 -9.24 -5.13 3.28
C CYS A 465 -10.00 -6.06 4.23
N GLN A 466 -11.06 -5.56 4.88
CA GLN A 466 -11.94 -6.37 5.72
C GLN A 466 -12.47 -7.59 4.96
N TYR A 467 -13.12 -7.35 3.82
CA TYR A 467 -13.67 -8.41 2.98
C TYR A 467 -12.62 -9.45 2.56
N HIS A 468 -11.43 -9.02 2.11
CA HIS A 468 -10.42 -9.95 1.64
C HIS A 468 -9.72 -10.72 2.77
N ILE A 469 -9.41 -10.08 3.89
CA ILE A 469 -8.77 -10.75 5.03
C ILE A 469 -9.75 -11.77 5.60
N GLN A 470 -11.05 -11.44 5.70
CA GLN A 470 -12.06 -12.37 6.19
C GLN A 470 -12.17 -13.63 5.32
N ASP A 471 -12.23 -13.47 3.99
CA ASP A 471 -12.19 -14.58 3.01
C ASP A 471 -10.93 -15.44 3.18
N THR A 472 -9.78 -14.81 3.43
CA THR A 472 -8.53 -15.55 3.61
C THR A 472 -8.48 -16.31 4.93
N LEU A 473 -8.92 -15.70 6.04
CA LEU A 473 -9.00 -16.38 7.34
C LEU A 473 -9.95 -17.58 7.29
N GLN A 474 -11.08 -17.47 6.58
CA GLN A 474 -11.99 -18.59 6.38
C GLN A 474 -11.30 -19.76 5.66
N LYS A 475 -10.56 -19.48 4.57
CA LYS A 475 -9.80 -20.50 3.81
C LYS A 475 -8.70 -21.16 4.65
N GLU A 476 -8.07 -20.43 5.56
CA GLU A 476 -7.04 -20.95 6.48
C GLU A 476 -7.63 -21.68 7.71
N GLY A 477 -8.95 -21.86 7.80
CA GLY A 477 -9.61 -22.49 8.95
C GLY A 477 -9.61 -21.61 10.22
N LEU A 478 -9.38 -20.31 10.07
CA LEU A 478 -9.35 -19.30 11.13
C LEU A 478 -10.60 -18.41 11.13
N GLY A 479 -11.71 -18.87 10.53
CA GLY A 479 -12.95 -18.10 10.39
C GLY A 479 -13.63 -17.72 11.73
N HIS A 480 -13.18 -18.26 12.85
CA HIS A 480 -13.58 -17.83 14.19
C HIS A 480 -13.02 -16.46 14.55
N ILE A 481 -11.86 -16.07 13.99
CA ILE A 481 -11.30 -14.72 14.11
C ILE A 481 -12.07 -13.81 13.15
N LYS A 482 -12.78 -12.83 13.68
CA LYS A 482 -13.55 -11.89 12.87
C LYS A 482 -12.66 -10.81 12.28
N VAL A 483 -13.02 -10.29 11.11
CA VAL A 483 -12.42 -9.08 10.57
C VAL A 483 -13.48 -7.99 10.54
N MET A 484 -13.22 -6.92 11.28
CA MET A 484 -14.20 -5.87 11.53
C MET A 484 -13.67 -4.52 11.09
N ASN A 485 -14.57 -3.66 10.65
CA ASN A 485 -14.32 -2.25 10.57
C ASN A 485 -14.18 -1.67 11.98
N ILE A 486 -13.37 -0.61 12.12
CA ILE A 486 -13.28 0.11 13.40
C ILE A 486 -14.64 0.68 13.81
N LEU A 487 -15.50 0.99 12.84
CA LEU A 487 -16.86 1.49 13.07
C LEU A 487 -17.78 0.45 13.68
N GLU A 488 -17.69 -0.82 13.27
CA GLU A 488 -18.47 -1.90 13.88
C GLU A 488 -18.07 -2.09 15.35
N LEU A 489 -16.77 -1.95 15.67
CA LEU A 489 -16.29 -2.04 17.05
C LEU A 489 -16.77 -0.85 17.91
N LEU A 490 -16.78 0.36 17.34
CA LEU A 490 -17.33 1.54 18.01
C LEU A 490 -18.85 1.41 18.21
N ASP A 491 -19.56 0.89 17.21
CA ASP A 491 -21.01 0.63 17.28
C ASP A 491 -21.34 -0.36 18.40
N MET A 492 -20.57 -1.45 18.54
CA MET A 492 -20.66 -2.35 19.69
C MET A 492 -20.42 -1.63 21.01
N ALA A 493 -19.42 -0.75 21.07
CA ALA A 493 -19.12 0.01 22.28
C ALA A 493 -20.28 0.96 22.66
N TYR A 494 -20.99 1.55 21.72
CA TYR A 494 -22.14 2.43 22.02
C TYR A 494 -23.41 1.67 22.37
N ASN A 495 -23.66 0.50 21.77
CA ASN A 495 -24.88 -0.27 22.01
C ASN A 495 -24.81 -1.19 23.25
N GLY A 496 -23.61 -1.46 23.78
CA GLY A 496 -23.42 -2.36 24.90
C GLY A 496 -23.41 -3.85 24.50
N PRO A 497 -23.33 -4.77 25.48
CA PRO A 497 -23.36 -6.21 25.21
C PRO A 497 -24.65 -6.56 24.47
N GLN A 498 -24.54 -7.15 23.28
CA GLN A 498 -25.68 -7.81 22.66
C GLN A 498 -25.85 -9.15 23.36
N ASP A 499 -26.93 -9.30 24.12
CA ASP A 499 -27.32 -10.61 24.66
C ASP A 499 -27.72 -11.50 23.47
N ASP A 500 -26.91 -12.53 23.19
CA ASP A 500 -27.17 -13.57 22.18
C ASP A 500 -28.45 -14.38 22.48
#